data_AF-S3AQ81-F1
#
_entry.id   AF-S3AQ81-F1
#
_cell.length_a   1.000
_cell.length_b   1.000
_cell.length_c   1.000
_cell.angle_alpha   90.00
_cell.angle_beta   90.00
_cell.angle_gamma   90.00
#
_symmetry.space_group_name_H-M   'P 1'
#
loop_
_entity.id
_entity.type
_entity.pdbx_description
1 polymer ?
#
loop_
_entity_poly.entity_id
_entity_poly.type
_entity_poly.pdbx_seq_one_letter_code
_entity_poly.pdbx_strand_id
1 'polypeptide(L)'
;MKRVKQPDLLGRGFPSGDWDEPAERLEELYQWVEQEAMRVVDWYLADRVRKRRWARVLRGGVVAGSAAGVLLPLLGPAGLPLAAVGAGDGWAGYAGYLALLVAAGCALADRWLGLTAGWMRDVATALAVHRRLEALRYEWAAENVREVLGPAEGTAGEAAERALAVLRRFSEDVNETVRAETADWMIAFRTSGSPLTLGAPAAAAPAGRGPARRIPPPGPGPGWATMPRQRPPAG
;
A
#
# COMPACT_ATOMS: atom_id res chain seq x y z
N MET A 1 13.79 20.08 8.30
CA MET A 1 13.32 18.82 7.67
C MET A 1 14.56 18.01 7.32
N LYS A 2 14.82 16.87 7.99
CA LYS A 2 15.93 15.98 7.63
C LYS A 2 15.65 15.41 6.24
N ARG A 3 16.46 15.75 5.23
CA ARG A 3 16.48 15.02 3.96
C ARG A 3 16.83 13.58 4.32
N VAL A 4 15.88 12.67 4.16
CA VAL A 4 16.21 11.24 4.11
C VAL A 4 17.13 11.11 2.90
N LYS A 5 18.43 10.86 3.16
CA LYS A 5 19.40 10.56 2.13
C LYS A 5 18.80 9.41 1.34
N GLN A 6 18.59 9.57 0.03
CA GLN A 6 18.06 8.49 -0.81
C GLN A 6 18.87 7.23 -0.46
N PRO A 7 18.23 6.15 0.01
CA PRO A 7 18.93 4.88 0.13
C PRO A 7 19.42 4.57 -1.28
N ASP A 8 20.72 4.30 -1.38
CA ASP A 8 21.30 3.87 -2.65
C ASP A 8 20.51 2.63 -3.06
N LEU A 9 19.76 2.71 -4.17
CA LEU A 9 18.93 1.59 -4.66
C LEU A 9 19.78 0.36 -4.98
N LEU A 10 21.10 0.53 -5.03
CA LEU A 10 22.11 -0.47 -5.26
C LEU A 10 22.54 -1.23 -3.98
N GLY A 11 21.88 -0.97 -2.85
CA GLY A 11 22.17 -1.62 -1.57
C GLY A 11 23.52 -1.17 -1.00
N ARG A 12 23.72 -1.43 0.29
CA ARG A 12 25.09 -1.39 0.83
C ARG A 12 25.91 -2.50 0.17
N GLY A 13 27.23 -2.33 0.11
CA GLY A 13 28.13 -3.44 -0.21
C GLY A 13 27.80 -4.65 0.68
N PHE A 14 27.67 -5.82 0.05
CA PHE A 14 27.46 -7.08 0.76
C PHE A 14 28.66 -7.31 1.72
N PRO A 15 28.43 -7.78 2.96
CA PRO A 15 29.53 -8.04 3.90
C PRO A 15 30.57 -8.99 3.28
N SER A 16 31.85 -8.63 3.31
CA SER A 16 32.93 -9.44 2.73
C SER A 16 33.28 -10.63 3.62
N GLY A 17 33.50 -11.80 2.98
CA GLY A 17 33.53 -13.12 3.61
C GLY A 17 34.85 -13.53 4.22
N ASP A 18 35.05 -13.17 5.48
CA ASP A 18 36.00 -13.86 6.36
C ASP A 18 35.21 -14.84 7.24
N TRP A 19 35.20 -16.13 6.87
CA TRP A 19 34.30 -17.17 7.42
C TRP A 19 34.93 -18.00 8.54
N ASP A 20 36.05 -17.53 9.11
CA ASP A 20 36.74 -18.20 10.21
C ASP A 20 35.83 -18.41 11.44
N GLU A 21 34.89 -17.49 11.68
CA GLU A 21 33.87 -17.57 12.72
C GLU A 21 32.45 -17.51 12.11
N PRO A 22 31.89 -18.65 11.68
CA PRO A 22 30.67 -18.68 10.87
C PRO A 22 29.43 -18.16 11.60
N ALA A 23 29.32 -18.37 12.91
CA ALA A 23 28.19 -17.91 13.71
C ALA A 23 28.12 -16.38 13.79
N GLU A 24 29.25 -15.71 14.03
CA GLU A 24 29.31 -14.23 14.08
C GLU A 24 28.96 -13.62 12.72
N ARG A 25 29.45 -14.23 11.63
CA ARG A 25 29.15 -13.75 10.26
C ARG A 25 27.69 -13.93 9.87
N LEU A 26 27.06 -15.02 10.29
CA LEU A 26 25.64 -15.24 10.09
C LEU A 26 24.79 -14.19 10.80
N GLU A 27 25.17 -13.83 12.03
CA GLU A 27 24.51 -12.77 12.80
C GLU A 27 24.72 -11.38 12.16
N GLU A 28 25.93 -11.07 11.68
CA GLU A 28 26.20 -9.84 10.91
C GLU A 28 25.34 -9.76 9.63
N LEU A 29 25.20 -10.88 8.91
CA LEU A 29 24.34 -10.96 7.72
C LEU A 29 22.87 -10.77 8.07
N TYR A 30 22.39 -11.39 9.15
CA TYR A 30 21.04 -11.18 9.66
C TYR A 30 20.78 -9.71 9.96
N GLN A 31 21.67 -9.04 10.71
CA GLN A 31 21.55 -7.62 11.05
C GLN A 31 21.61 -6.74 9.80
N TRP A 32 22.45 -7.08 8.82
CA TRP A 32 22.52 -6.35 7.56
C TRP A 32 21.19 -6.43 6.78
N VAL A 33 20.63 -7.64 6.66
CA VAL A 33 19.35 -7.90 5.97
C VAL A 33 18.19 -7.22 6.69
N GLU A 34 18.14 -7.33 8.02
CA GLU A 34 17.13 -6.69 8.87
C GLU A 34 17.16 -5.16 8.71
N GLN A 35 18.36 -4.56 8.77
CA GLN A 35 18.50 -3.11 8.60
C GLN A 35 18.10 -2.65 7.20
N GLU A 36 18.40 -3.44 6.16
CA GLU A 36 18.00 -3.09 4.80
C GLU A 36 16.48 -3.08 4.65
N ALA A 37 15.78 -4.09 5.18
CA ALA A 37 14.33 -4.13 5.20
C ALA A 37 13.71 -2.96 6.00
N MET A 38 14.28 -2.62 7.16
CA MET A 38 13.83 -1.46 7.93
C MET A 38 13.99 -0.14 7.16
N ARG A 39 15.07 0.01 6.38
CA ARG A 39 15.25 1.19 5.51
C ARG A 39 14.23 1.26 4.40
N VAL A 40 13.89 0.13 3.79
CA VAL A 40 12.81 0.07 2.79
C VAL A 40 11.49 0.54 3.41
N VAL A 41 11.15 0.03 4.60
CA VAL A 41 9.96 0.47 5.35
C VAL A 41 9.99 1.98 5.62
N ASP A 42 11.10 2.50 6.16
CA ASP A 42 11.25 3.92 6.46
C ASP A 42 11.15 4.79 5.21
N TRP A 43 11.71 4.33 4.08
CA TRP A 43 11.62 5.02 2.80
C TRP A 43 10.18 5.16 2.33
N TYR A 44 9.39 4.07 2.36
CA TYR A 44 7.95 4.13 2.03
C TYR A 44 7.18 5.03 3.01
N LEU A 45 7.51 4.99 4.31
CA LEU A 45 6.78 5.77 5.32
C LEU A 45 7.18 7.26 5.37
N ALA A 46 8.36 7.64 4.91
CA ALA A 46 8.90 9.00 5.03
C ALA A 46 8.03 10.05 4.34
N ASP A 47 7.47 9.75 3.15
CA ASP A 47 6.69 10.72 2.37
C ASP A 47 5.18 10.72 2.71
N ARG A 48 4.73 9.78 3.55
CA ARG A 48 3.29 9.58 3.83
C ARG A 48 2.62 10.81 4.41
N VAL A 49 3.30 11.56 5.28
CA VAL A 49 2.69 12.70 6.00
C VAL A 49 2.38 13.84 5.05
N ARG A 50 3.30 14.13 4.12
CA ARG A 50 3.13 15.17 3.12
C ARG A 50 2.02 14.80 2.14
N LYS A 51 2.08 13.59 1.56
CA LYS A 51 1.02 13.06 0.68
C LYS A 51 -0.35 13.06 1.35
N ARG A 52 -0.43 12.59 2.61
CA ARG A 52 -1.68 12.59 3.40
C ARG A 52 -2.21 13.99 3.71
N ARG A 53 -1.34 14.98 3.93
CA ARG A 53 -1.77 16.37 4.15
C ARG A 53 -2.38 16.95 2.88
N TRP A 54 -1.69 16.83 1.75
CA TRP A 54 -2.20 17.30 0.46
C TRP A 54 -3.49 16.61 0.04
N ALA A 55 -3.58 15.28 0.19
CA ALA A 55 -4.81 14.53 -0.06
C ALA A 55 -5.99 15.03 0.79
N ARG A 56 -5.76 15.34 2.08
CA ARG A 56 -6.80 15.90 2.96
C ARG A 56 -7.23 17.30 2.56
N VAL A 57 -6.30 18.16 2.15
CA VAL A 57 -6.61 19.50 1.64
C VAL A 57 -7.47 19.41 0.38
N LEU A 58 -7.10 18.56 -0.58
CA LEU A 58 -7.88 18.37 -1.81
C LEU A 58 -9.27 17.82 -1.51
N ARG A 59 -9.40 16.82 -0.63
CA ARG A 59 -10.72 16.31 -0.20
C ARG A 59 -11.56 17.38 0.52
N GLY A 60 -10.94 18.20 1.36
CA GLY A 60 -11.59 19.36 1.96
C GLY A 60 -12.13 20.33 0.91
N GLY A 61 -11.34 20.61 -0.14
CA GLY A 61 -11.75 21.41 -1.29
C GLY A 61 -12.92 20.82 -2.07
N VAL A 62 -12.94 19.50 -2.27
CA VAL A 62 -14.10 18.81 -2.89
C VAL A 62 -15.36 19.03 -2.06
N VAL A 63 -15.31 18.75 -0.74
CA VAL A 63 -16.48 18.86 0.14
C VAL A 63 -16.96 20.31 0.23
N ALA A 64 -16.05 21.25 0.51
CA ALA A 64 -16.37 22.66 0.64
C ALA A 64 -16.91 23.24 -0.67
N GLY A 65 -16.25 22.96 -1.80
CA GLY A 65 -16.69 23.44 -3.11
C GLY A 65 -18.01 22.83 -3.56
N SER A 66 -18.26 21.55 -3.26
CA SER A 66 -19.55 20.90 -3.57
C SER A 66 -20.69 21.48 -2.72
N ALA A 67 -20.44 21.66 -1.41
CA ALA A 67 -21.42 22.25 -0.50
C ALA A 67 -21.71 23.71 -0.87
N ALA A 68 -20.68 24.51 -1.12
CA ALA A 68 -20.82 25.90 -1.58
C ALA A 68 -21.56 25.95 -2.93
N GLY A 69 -21.18 25.10 -3.88
CA GLY A 69 -21.79 25.03 -5.20
C GLY A 69 -23.28 24.71 -5.21
N VAL A 70 -23.76 23.93 -4.23
CA VAL A 70 -25.19 23.62 -4.06
C VAL A 70 -25.90 24.66 -3.21
N LEU A 71 -25.28 25.13 -2.11
CA LEU A 71 -25.94 26.01 -1.15
C LEU A 71 -26.04 27.47 -1.63
N LEU A 72 -24.99 28.03 -2.25
CA LEU A 72 -24.98 29.41 -2.74
C LEU A 72 -26.15 29.74 -3.70
N PRO A 73 -26.44 28.93 -4.74
CA PRO A 73 -27.57 29.21 -5.63
C PRO A 73 -28.94 29.06 -4.96
N LEU A 74 -29.04 28.32 -3.84
CA LEU A 74 -30.28 28.19 -3.07
C LEU A 74 -30.52 29.35 -2.10
N LEU A 75 -29.44 30.03 -1.65
CA LEU A 75 -29.53 31.16 -0.72
C LEU A 75 -29.95 32.47 -1.40
N GLY A 76 -29.63 32.63 -2.69
CA GLY A 76 -30.05 33.78 -3.50
C GLY A 76 -31.57 34.02 -3.50
N PRO A 77 -32.40 33.03 -3.88
CA PRO A 77 -33.86 33.17 -3.84
C PRO A 77 -34.46 33.14 -2.42
N ALA A 78 -33.70 32.70 -1.41
CA ALA A 78 -34.17 32.62 -0.01
C ALA A 78 -33.97 33.92 0.80
N GLY A 79 -33.31 34.95 0.23
CA GLY A 79 -33.16 36.26 0.86
C GLY A 79 -32.28 36.30 2.12
N LEU A 80 -31.38 35.31 2.29
CA LEU A 80 -30.52 35.21 3.48
C LEU A 80 -29.31 36.16 3.40
N PRO A 81 -28.92 36.82 4.52
CA PRO A 81 -27.96 37.93 4.54
C PRO A 81 -26.52 37.55 4.17
N LEU A 82 -26.17 36.26 4.18
CA LEU A 82 -24.86 35.78 3.70
C LEU A 82 -24.66 35.99 2.20
N ALA A 83 -25.73 36.08 1.41
CA ALA A 83 -25.68 36.41 -0.02
C ALA A 83 -25.49 37.92 -0.28
N ALA A 84 -25.80 38.76 0.71
CA ALA A 84 -25.68 40.22 0.60
C ALA A 84 -24.27 40.74 0.93
N VAL A 85 -23.39 39.91 1.50
CA VAL A 85 -21.99 40.29 1.75
C VAL A 85 -21.20 40.17 0.46
N GLY A 86 -21.29 41.21 -0.37
CA GLY A 86 -20.18 41.59 -1.26
C GLY A 86 -20.41 41.50 -2.77
N ALA A 87 -21.60 41.19 -3.28
CA ALA A 87 -21.76 41.18 -4.74
C ALA A 87 -23.18 41.50 -5.22
N GLY A 88 -23.25 42.36 -6.24
CA GLY A 88 -24.49 42.83 -6.84
C GLY A 88 -25.33 41.74 -7.50
N ASP A 89 -26.53 42.13 -7.92
CA ASP A 89 -27.56 41.29 -8.52
C ASP A 89 -27.00 40.40 -9.64
N GLY A 90 -26.73 39.12 -9.33
CA GLY A 90 -26.28 38.11 -10.29
C GLY A 90 -25.02 37.33 -9.94
N TRP A 91 -24.15 37.81 -9.04
CA TRP A 91 -22.88 37.13 -8.72
C TRP A 91 -23.03 35.79 -7.98
N ALA A 92 -24.06 35.65 -7.14
CA ALA A 92 -24.30 34.45 -6.35
C ALA A 92 -24.43 33.17 -7.20
N GLY A 93 -25.00 33.29 -8.41
CA GLY A 93 -25.09 32.18 -9.37
C GLY A 93 -23.72 31.76 -9.92
N TYR A 94 -22.91 32.74 -10.36
CA TYR A 94 -21.55 32.48 -10.86
C TYR A 94 -20.61 31.91 -9.78
N ALA A 95 -20.76 32.38 -8.52
CA ALA A 95 -19.99 31.88 -7.39
C ALA A 95 -20.25 30.38 -7.12
N GLY A 96 -21.50 29.91 -7.29
CA GLY A 96 -21.85 28.49 -7.18
C GLY A 96 -21.15 27.64 -8.25
N TYR A 97 -21.18 28.08 -9.52
CA TYR A 97 -20.48 27.39 -10.61
C TYR A 97 -18.95 27.36 -10.41
N LEU A 98 -18.36 28.46 -9.94
CA LEU A 98 -16.93 28.50 -9.61
C LEU A 98 -16.59 27.55 -8.46
N ALA A 99 -17.43 27.46 -7.42
CA ALA A 99 -17.25 26.52 -6.32
C ALA A 99 -17.30 25.05 -6.78
N LEU A 100 -18.21 24.71 -7.69
CA LEU A 100 -18.27 23.38 -8.31
C LEU A 100 -17.03 23.10 -9.17
N LEU A 101 -16.54 24.10 -9.92
CA LEU A 101 -15.34 23.96 -10.75
C LEU A 101 -14.09 23.74 -9.89
N VAL A 102 -13.98 24.43 -8.75
CA VAL A 102 -12.92 24.19 -7.76
C VAL A 102 -13.03 22.79 -7.17
N ALA A 103 -14.23 22.32 -6.79
CA ALA A 103 -14.42 20.97 -6.29
C ALA A 103 -13.99 19.91 -7.32
N ALA A 104 -14.41 20.06 -8.58
CA ALA A 104 -14.02 19.17 -9.67
C ALA A 104 -12.50 19.19 -9.91
N GLY A 105 -11.89 20.38 -9.90
CA GLY A 105 -10.44 20.55 -10.01
C GLY A 105 -9.68 19.87 -8.87
N CYS A 106 -10.15 20.00 -7.63
CA CYS A 106 -9.56 19.32 -6.48
C CYS A 106 -9.66 17.78 -6.60
N ALA A 107 -10.80 17.26 -7.06
CA ALA A 107 -10.97 15.82 -7.28
C ALA A 107 -10.06 15.29 -8.39
N LEU A 108 -9.95 16.04 -9.50
CA LEU A 108 -9.09 15.68 -10.62
C LEU A 108 -7.62 15.73 -10.23
N ALA A 109 -7.20 16.74 -9.47
CA ALA A 109 -5.85 16.86 -8.95
C ALA A 109 -5.49 15.69 -8.03
N ASP A 110 -6.38 15.27 -7.11
CA ASP A 110 -6.12 14.11 -6.23
C ASP A 110 -5.97 12.81 -7.03
N ARG A 111 -6.80 12.63 -8.08
CA ARG A 111 -6.74 11.47 -8.97
C ARG A 111 -5.48 11.47 -9.83
N TRP A 112 -5.13 12.60 -10.44
CA TRP A 112 -4.00 12.71 -11.37
C TRP A 112 -2.66 12.64 -10.65
N LEU A 113 -2.54 13.32 -9.51
CA LEU A 113 -1.35 13.23 -8.65
C LEU A 113 -1.30 11.91 -7.87
N GLY A 114 -2.42 11.17 -7.81
CA GLY A 114 -2.54 9.92 -7.08
C GLY A 114 -2.21 10.06 -5.60
N LEU A 115 -2.44 11.23 -4.98
CA LEU A 115 -1.95 11.51 -3.63
C LEU A 115 -2.56 10.57 -2.61
N THR A 116 -3.89 10.42 -2.64
CA THR A 116 -4.59 9.50 -1.74
C THR A 116 -4.16 8.06 -1.97
N ALA A 117 -4.20 7.57 -3.22
CA ALA A 117 -3.83 6.20 -3.54
C ALA A 117 -2.36 5.90 -3.19
N GLY A 118 -1.47 6.85 -3.48
CA GLY A 118 -0.04 6.76 -3.24
C GLY A 118 0.30 6.56 -1.77
N TRP A 119 -0.19 7.41 -0.85
CA TRP A 119 0.17 7.24 0.56
C TRP A 119 -0.43 5.97 1.18
N MET A 120 -1.61 5.52 0.72
CA MET A 120 -2.19 4.25 1.18
C MET A 120 -1.40 3.05 0.69
N ARG A 121 -0.93 3.10 -0.57
CA ARG A 121 -0.08 2.08 -1.17
C ARG A 121 1.27 2.01 -0.47
N ASP A 122 1.91 3.15 -0.23
CA ASP A 122 3.18 3.23 0.52
C ASP A 122 3.04 2.57 1.91
N VAL A 123 1.94 2.84 2.61
CA VAL A 123 1.65 2.23 3.92
C VAL A 123 1.40 0.72 3.80
N ALA A 124 0.65 0.28 2.79
CA ALA A 124 0.37 -1.14 2.57
C ALA A 124 1.66 -1.94 2.33
N THR A 125 2.55 -1.42 1.49
CA THR A 125 3.85 -2.03 1.18
C THR A 125 4.76 -2.06 2.41
N ALA A 126 4.83 -0.95 3.15
CA ALA A 126 5.58 -0.90 4.41
C ALA A 126 5.08 -1.95 5.42
N LEU A 127 3.76 -2.11 5.57
CA LEU A 127 3.17 -3.14 6.45
C LEU A 127 3.38 -4.56 5.93
N ALA A 128 3.46 -4.76 4.61
CA ALA A 128 3.77 -6.07 4.02
C ALA A 128 5.22 -6.47 4.34
N VAL A 129 6.17 -5.55 4.14
CA VAL A 129 7.60 -5.76 4.48
C VAL A 129 7.76 -5.96 6.00
N HIS A 130 7.09 -5.16 6.83
CA HIS A 130 7.16 -5.32 8.29
C HIS A 130 6.71 -6.70 8.76
N ARG A 131 5.59 -7.21 8.22
CA ARG A 131 5.10 -8.56 8.53
C ARG A 131 6.07 -9.66 8.12
N ARG A 132 6.79 -9.49 6.99
CA ARG A 132 7.85 -10.41 6.56
C ARG A 132 9.06 -10.34 7.48
N LEU A 133 9.41 -9.15 7.97
CA LEU A 133 10.51 -8.95 8.90
C LEU A 133 10.23 -9.62 10.26
N GLU A 134 8.99 -9.52 10.74
CA GLU A 134 8.55 -10.24 11.93
C GLU A 134 8.69 -11.76 11.73
N ALA A 135 8.25 -12.30 10.58
CA ALA A 135 8.42 -13.71 10.26
C ALA A 135 9.90 -14.12 10.25
N LEU A 136 10.78 -13.32 9.62
CA LEU A 136 12.22 -13.56 9.62
C LEU A 136 12.79 -13.64 11.04
N ARG A 137 12.43 -12.70 11.92
CA ARG A 137 12.90 -12.68 13.33
C ARG A 137 12.51 -13.96 14.07
N TYR A 138 11.30 -14.45 13.86
CA TYR A 138 10.85 -15.70 14.49
C TYR A 138 11.52 -16.93 13.89
N GLU A 139 11.69 -16.98 12.57
CA GLU A 139 12.40 -18.08 11.90
C GLU A 139 13.88 -18.12 12.34
N TRP A 140 14.53 -16.96 12.45
CA TRP A 140 15.89 -16.82 12.96
C TRP A 140 16.00 -17.29 14.42
N ALA A 141 15.09 -16.84 15.29
CA ALA A 141 15.08 -17.26 16.69
C ALA A 141 14.85 -18.78 16.83
N ALA A 142 13.99 -19.37 16.00
CA ALA A 142 13.78 -20.81 15.99
C ALA A 142 15.04 -21.58 15.56
N GLU A 143 15.82 -21.04 14.62
CA GLU A 143 17.08 -21.63 14.18
C GLU A 143 18.17 -21.52 15.27
N ASN A 144 18.32 -20.36 15.91
CA ASN A 144 19.23 -20.19 17.05
C ASN A 144 18.89 -21.15 18.21
N VAL A 145 17.61 -21.32 18.52
CA VAL A 145 17.17 -22.27 19.56
C VAL A 145 17.46 -23.71 19.15
N ARG A 146 17.31 -24.05 17.86
CA ARG A 146 17.66 -25.38 17.33
C ARG A 146 19.15 -25.66 17.37
N GLU A 147 19.99 -24.64 17.18
CA GLU A 147 21.44 -24.78 17.33
C GLU A 147 21.83 -25.09 18.78
N VAL A 148 21.19 -24.41 19.75
CA VAL A 148 21.50 -24.58 21.19
C VAL A 148 20.87 -25.83 21.81
N LEU A 149 19.65 -26.21 21.41
CA LEU A 149 18.86 -27.29 22.02
C LEU A 149 18.66 -28.51 21.11
N GLY A 150 19.19 -28.48 19.88
CA GLY A 150 18.96 -29.52 18.88
C GLY A 150 19.67 -30.84 19.17
N PRO A 151 19.27 -31.93 18.50
CA PRO A 151 20.00 -33.19 18.55
C PRO A 151 21.44 -33.01 18.07
N ALA A 152 22.40 -33.66 18.71
CA ALA A 152 23.85 -33.57 18.41
C ALA A 152 24.24 -34.09 17.00
N GLU A 153 23.27 -34.48 16.17
CA GLU A 153 23.45 -35.09 14.85
C GLU A 153 23.59 -34.06 13.72
N GLY A 154 23.19 -32.80 13.95
CA GLY A 154 23.32 -31.74 12.95
C GLY A 154 24.73 -31.12 12.94
N THR A 155 25.38 -31.07 11.78
CA THR A 155 26.67 -30.38 11.66
C THR A 155 26.48 -28.85 11.68
N ALA A 156 27.47 -28.11 12.16
CA ALA A 156 27.45 -26.64 12.14
C ALA A 156 27.26 -26.08 10.71
N GLY A 157 27.73 -26.79 9.69
CA GLY A 157 27.52 -26.44 8.28
C GLY A 157 26.06 -26.51 7.85
N GLU A 158 25.32 -27.55 8.26
CA GLU A 158 23.89 -27.68 7.95
C GLU A 158 23.04 -26.61 8.64
N ALA A 159 23.42 -26.17 9.84
CA ALA A 159 22.79 -25.04 10.52
C ALA A 159 23.03 -23.73 9.76
N ALA A 160 24.28 -23.49 9.34
CA ALA A 160 24.65 -22.34 8.53
C ALA A 160 23.90 -22.30 7.18
N GLU A 161 23.79 -23.43 6.48
CA GLU A 161 23.04 -23.51 5.22
C GLU A 161 21.55 -23.18 5.40
N ARG A 162 20.93 -23.68 6.47
CA ARG A 162 19.53 -23.37 6.81
C ARG A 162 19.35 -21.89 7.15
N ALA A 163 20.24 -21.31 7.95
CA ALA A 163 20.25 -19.90 8.28
C ALA A 163 20.37 -19.01 7.02
N LEU A 164 21.31 -19.34 6.13
CA LEU A 164 21.47 -18.63 4.85
C LEU A 164 20.25 -18.76 3.95
N ALA A 165 19.60 -19.92 3.91
CA ALA A 165 18.38 -20.13 3.14
C ALA A 165 17.23 -19.23 3.63
N VAL A 166 17.08 -19.06 4.96
CA VAL A 166 16.10 -18.16 5.57
C VAL A 166 16.36 -16.70 5.16
N LEU A 167 17.61 -16.22 5.27
CA LEU A 167 17.99 -14.86 4.87
C LEU A 167 17.77 -14.59 3.38
N ARG A 168 18.13 -15.56 2.53
CA ARG A 168 17.94 -15.47 1.07
C ARG A 168 16.46 -15.38 0.72
N ARG A 169 15.64 -16.30 1.26
CA ARG A 169 14.19 -16.34 1.02
C ARG A 169 13.53 -15.02 1.42
N PHE A 170 13.87 -14.48 2.58
CA PHE A 170 13.35 -13.19 3.02
C PHE A 170 13.72 -12.06 2.05
N SER A 171 14.98 -12.01 1.61
CA SER A 171 15.46 -10.99 0.67
C SER A 171 14.72 -11.07 -0.68
N GLU A 172 14.46 -12.28 -1.17
CA GLU A 172 13.65 -12.53 -2.37
C GLU A 172 12.19 -12.08 -2.17
N ASP A 173 11.58 -12.39 -1.02
CA ASP A 173 10.21 -11.98 -0.66
C ASP A 173 10.04 -10.44 -0.60
N VAL A 174 11.04 -9.73 -0.04
CA VAL A 174 11.05 -8.27 0.00
C VAL A 174 11.18 -7.69 -1.41
N ASN A 175 12.10 -8.22 -2.21
CA ASN A 175 12.29 -7.79 -3.60
C ASN A 175 11.04 -8.03 -4.44
N GLU A 176 10.36 -9.17 -4.25
CA GLU A 176 9.12 -9.45 -4.96
C GLU A 176 7.98 -8.54 -4.52
N THR A 177 7.92 -8.18 -3.23
CA THR A 177 6.97 -7.19 -2.73
C THR A 177 7.16 -5.83 -3.40
N VAL A 178 8.42 -5.37 -3.53
CA VAL A 178 8.75 -4.11 -4.22
C VAL A 178 8.49 -4.20 -5.73
N ARG A 179 8.79 -5.34 -6.35
CA ARG A 179 8.53 -5.58 -7.77
C ARG A 179 7.04 -5.55 -8.08
N ALA A 180 6.22 -6.27 -7.31
CA ALA A 180 4.78 -6.32 -7.47
C ALA A 180 4.16 -4.92 -7.29
N GLU A 181 4.62 -4.18 -6.29
CA GLU A 181 4.22 -2.79 -6.05
C GLU A 181 4.58 -1.90 -7.25
N THR A 182 5.78 -2.03 -7.79
CA THR A 182 6.21 -1.27 -8.98
C THR A 182 5.36 -1.63 -10.21
N ALA A 183 5.02 -2.91 -10.39
CA ALA A 183 4.17 -3.38 -11.48
C ALA A 183 2.74 -2.81 -11.37
N ASP A 184 2.16 -2.86 -10.17
CA ASP A 184 0.85 -2.27 -9.88
C ASP A 184 0.85 -0.76 -10.13
N TRP A 185 1.94 -0.06 -9.77
CA TRP A 185 2.10 1.36 -10.07
C TRP A 185 2.06 1.63 -11.58
N MET A 186 2.81 0.85 -12.37
CA MET A 186 2.84 1.00 -13.83
C MET A 186 1.46 0.74 -14.47
N ILE A 187 0.71 -0.24 -13.96
CA ILE A 187 -0.67 -0.51 -14.42
C ILE A 187 -1.60 0.65 -14.03
N ALA A 188 -1.55 1.08 -12.78
CA ALA A 188 -2.36 2.20 -12.29
C ALA A 188 -2.07 3.47 -13.07
N PHE A 189 -0.81 3.78 -13.37
CA PHE A 189 -0.41 4.95 -14.17
C PHE A 189 -0.99 4.90 -15.58
N ARG A 190 -0.91 3.74 -16.27
CA ARG A 190 -1.51 3.56 -17.60
C ARG A 190 -3.03 3.73 -17.62
N THR A 191 -3.73 3.29 -16.57
CA THR A 191 -5.20 3.33 -16.50
C THR A 191 -5.74 4.67 -15.98
N SER A 192 -4.98 5.37 -15.14
CA SER A 192 -5.34 6.71 -14.62
C SER A 192 -4.98 7.86 -15.57
N GLY A 193 -4.16 7.60 -16.59
CA GLY A 193 -3.86 8.51 -17.70
C GLY A 193 -5.00 8.72 -18.71
N SER A 194 -6.18 8.12 -18.53
CA SER A 194 -7.38 8.45 -19.31
C SER A 194 -8.23 9.49 -18.56
N PRO A 195 -8.14 10.78 -18.91
CA PRO A 195 -8.84 11.86 -18.20
C PRO A 195 -10.36 11.86 -18.42
N LEU A 196 -10.93 10.97 -19.25
CA LEU A 196 -12.34 11.02 -19.67
C LEU A 196 -13.05 9.68 -19.50
N THR A 197 -13.05 9.16 -18.28
CA THR A 197 -14.23 8.42 -17.79
C THR A 197 -14.89 9.29 -16.74
N LEU A 198 -15.75 10.20 -17.23
CA LEU A 198 -16.81 10.79 -16.42
C LEU A 198 -17.65 9.62 -15.91
N GLY A 199 -17.35 9.18 -14.68
CA GLY A 199 -18.30 8.41 -13.91
C GLY A 199 -19.51 9.31 -13.73
N ALA A 200 -20.55 9.08 -14.53
CA ALA A 200 -21.85 9.70 -14.33
C ALA A 200 -22.24 9.49 -12.85
N PRO A 201 -22.81 10.50 -12.18
CA PRO A 201 -23.32 10.29 -10.84
C PRO A 201 -24.32 9.15 -10.91
N ALA A 202 -24.07 8.08 -10.15
CA ALA A 202 -25.10 7.08 -9.90
C ALA A 202 -26.25 7.82 -9.22
N ALA A 203 -27.25 8.19 -10.02
CA ALA A 203 -28.52 8.70 -9.52
C ALA A 203 -29.03 7.70 -8.49
N ALA A 204 -29.37 8.21 -7.31
CA ALA A 204 -29.91 7.42 -6.22
C ALA A 204 -31.10 6.59 -6.72
N ALA A 205 -30.89 5.30 -6.94
CA ALA A 205 -31.96 4.35 -7.14
C ALA A 205 -32.67 4.16 -5.79
N PRO A 206 -34.02 4.18 -5.75
CA PRO A 206 -34.76 4.03 -4.50
C PRO A 206 -34.45 2.67 -3.87
N ALA A 207 -34.37 2.66 -2.54
CA ALA A 207 -34.03 1.51 -1.71
C ALA A 207 -34.95 0.30 -1.99
N GLY A 208 -34.54 -0.56 -2.92
CA GLY A 208 -35.07 -1.89 -3.12
C GLY A 208 -34.23 -2.91 -2.36
N ARG A 209 -34.80 -3.46 -1.28
CA ARG A 209 -34.21 -4.49 -0.43
C ARG A 209 -33.96 -5.77 -1.25
N GLY A 210 -32.72 -5.99 -1.69
CA GLY A 210 -32.24 -7.23 -2.32
C GLY A 210 -31.05 -7.81 -1.53
N PRO A 211 -30.93 -9.14 -1.40
CA PRO A 211 -30.01 -9.76 -0.45
C PRO A 211 -28.54 -9.52 -0.82
N ALA A 212 -27.73 -9.25 0.22
CA ALA A 212 -26.30 -9.03 0.13
C ALA A 212 -25.58 -10.16 -0.61
N ARG A 213 -25.00 -9.84 -1.76
CA ARG A 213 -24.08 -10.73 -2.49
C ARG A 213 -22.79 -10.84 -1.67
N ARG A 214 -22.68 -11.88 -0.84
CA ARG A 214 -21.41 -12.27 -0.21
C ARG A 214 -20.44 -12.63 -1.32
N ILE A 215 -19.32 -11.92 -1.37
CA ILE A 215 -18.17 -12.29 -2.20
C ILE A 215 -17.57 -13.56 -1.56
N PRO A 216 -17.48 -14.70 -2.28
CA PRO A 216 -16.83 -15.88 -1.75
C PRO A 216 -15.30 -15.67 -1.70
N PRO A 217 -14.58 -16.31 -0.76
CA PRO A 217 -13.12 -16.25 -0.71
C PRO A 217 -12.50 -16.85 -1.98
N PRO A 218 -11.31 -16.39 -2.40
CA PRO A 218 -10.61 -16.93 -3.57
C PRO A 218 -10.25 -18.40 -3.34
N GLY A 219 -10.72 -19.27 -4.24
CA GLY A 219 -10.37 -20.69 -4.27
C GLY A 219 -8.92 -20.93 -4.72
N PRO A 220 -8.34 -22.10 -4.41
CA PRO A 220 -6.96 -22.42 -4.75
C PRO A 220 -6.78 -22.58 -6.26
N GLY A 221 -5.70 -21.99 -6.79
CA GLY A 221 -5.34 -22.03 -8.20
C GLY A 221 -5.03 -23.43 -8.75
N PRO A 222 -4.89 -23.55 -10.09
CA PRO A 222 -4.75 -24.83 -10.77
C PRO A 222 -3.34 -25.40 -10.57
N GLY A 223 -3.21 -26.47 -9.78
CA GLY A 223 -1.92 -27.11 -9.57
C GLY A 223 -1.89 -28.36 -8.68
N TRP A 224 -3.03 -28.92 -8.27
CA TRP A 224 -3.05 -30.17 -7.51
C TRP A 224 -3.64 -31.31 -8.35
N ALA A 225 -2.86 -32.38 -8.48
CA ALA A 225 -3.19 -33.57 -9.22
C ALA A 225 -4.40 -34.29 -8.60
N THR A 226 -5.45 -34.48 -9.40
CA THR A 226 -6.55 -35.39 -9.08
C THR A 226 -6.06 -36.82 -9.19
N MET A 227 -5.69 -37.45 -8.07
CA MET A 227 -5.50 -38.91 -8.03
C MET A 227 -6.87 -39.60 -8.20
N PRO A 228 -7.01 -40.58 -9.09
CA PRO A 228 -8.24 -41.36 -9.21
C PRO A 228 -8.41 -42.25 -7.97
N ARG A 229 -9.47 -42.01 -7.20
CA ARG A 229 -9.86 -42.89 -6.10
C ARG A 229 -10.39 -44.20 -6.68
N GLN A 230 -9.66 -45.29 -6.48
CA GLN A 230 -10.14 -46.65 -6.74
C GLN A 230 -11.37 -46.93 -5.84
N ARG A 231 -12.42 -47.49 -6.43
CA ARG A 231 -13.62 -47.94 -5.71
C ARG A 231 -13.38 -49.36 -5.21
N PRO A 232 -13.68 -49.70 -3.94
CA PRO A 232 -13.58 -51.07 -3.46
C PRO A 232 -14.70 -51.95 -4.06
N PRO A 233 -14.47 -53.26 -4.23
CA PRO A 233 -15.46 -54.18 -4.79
C PRO A 233 -16.63 -54.40 -3.82
N ALA A 234 -17.84 -54.43 -4.36
CA ALA A 234 -19.04 -54.84 -3.63
C ALA A 234 -18.96 -56.35 -3.36
N GLY A 235 -18.95 -56.72 -2.09
CA GLY A 235 -19.37 -58.04 -1.61
C GLY A 235 -20.83 -57.98 -1.20
#